data_AF-A0A2E6BVT2-F1
#
_entry.id   AF-A0A2E6BVT2-F1
#
_cell.length_a   1.000
_cell.length_b   1.000
_cell.length_c   1.000
_cell.angle_alpha   90.00
_cell.angle_beta   90.00
_cell.angle_gamma   90.00
#
_symmetry.space_group_name_H-M   'P 1'
#
loop_
_entity.id
_entity.type
_entity.pdbx_description
1 polymer ?
#
loop_
_entity_poly.entity_id
_entity_poly.type
_entity_poly.pdbx_seq_one_letter_code
_entity_poly.pdbx_strand_id
1 'polypeptide(L)'
;MSLVDFLLAPREDARGWKTPNEASRILLIIVLISVSFWAWPISEGRFVIWIGIVLFFSTPLLTVGWYILSILAKNRVPRKLISSVNLADD
;
A
#
# COMPACT_ATOMS: atom_id res chain seq x y z
N MET A 1 10.28 14.72 10.87
CA MET A 1 9.00 14.07 10.47
C MET A 1 8.67 12.99 11.48
N SER A 2 7.41 12.88 11.90
CA SER A 2 6.97 11.73 12.70
C SER A 2 6.87 10.48 11.83
N LEU A 3 7.16 9.28 12.40
CA LEU A 3 6.92 7.98 11.75
C LEU A 3 5.48 7.88 11.20
N VAL A 4 4.55 8.46 11.94
CA VAL A 4 3.13 8.47 11.60
C VAL A 4 2.91 9.24 10.29
N ASP A 5 3.59 10.37 10.09
CA ASP A 5 3.53 11.13 8.84
C ASP A 5 4.27 10.43 7.71
N PHE A 6 5.37 9.74 8.03
CA PHE A 6 6.05 8.90 7.06
C PHE A 6 5.11 7.83 6.48
N LEU A 7 4.29 7.20 7.33
CA LEU A 7 3.41 6.11 6.92
C LEU A 7 2.14 6.60 6.23
N LEU A 8 1.50 7.64 6.75
CA LEU A 8 0.14 8.01 6.35
C LEU A 8 0.07 9.19 5.37
N ALA A 9 1.10 10.04 5.28
CA ALA A 9 1.08 11.17 4.34
C ALA A 9 1.04 10.65 2.88
N PRO A 10 0.09 11.11 2.05
CA PRO A 10 0.09 10.82 0.61
C PRO A 10 1.38 11.26 -0.03
N ARG A 11 1.85 10.53 -1.04
CA ARG A 11 3.02 10.96 -1.82
C ARG A 11 2.56 11.69 -3.08
N GLU A 12 3.09 12.88 -3.34
CA GLU A 12 2.71 13.73 -4.47
C GLU A 12 3.75 13.66 -5.60
N ASP A 13 3.29 13.31 -6.79
CA ASP A 13 4.10 13.30 -8.02
C ASP A 13 4.35 14.73 -8.55
N ALA A 14 5.32 14.90 -9.45
CA ALA A 14 5.63 16.18 -10.09
C ALA A 14 4.42 16.82 -10.82
N ARG A 15 3.42 16.00 -11.17
CA ARG A 15 2.14 16.42 -11.78
C ARG A 15 1.04 16.76 -10.75
N GLY A 16 1.36 16.80 -9.46
CA GLY A 16 0.40 17.05 -8.38
C GLY A 16 -0.50 15.85 -8.04
N TRP A 17 -0.21 14.67 -8.60
CA TRP A 17 -1.02 13.47 -8.36
C TRP A 17 -0.67 12.84 -7.02
N LYS A 18 -1.69 12.58 -6.21
CA LYS A 18 -1.53 11.88 -4.92
C LYS A 18 -1.49 10.38 -5.16
N THR A 19 -0.33 9.78 -4.94
CA THR A 19 -0.10 8.34 -4.96
C THR A 19 -0.31 7.72 -3.58
N PRO A 20 -0.57 6.39 -3.51
CA PRO A 20 -0.77 5.70 -2.25
C PRO A 20 0.38 5.95 -1.26
N ASN A 21 0.01 6.21 -0.01
CA ASN A 21 0.95 6.41 1.10
C ASN A 21 1.73 5.11 1.41
N GLU A 22 2.81 5.24 2.19
CA GLU A 22 3.68 4.09 2.50
C GLU A 22 2.94 2.98 3.24
N ALA A 23 2.01 3.33 4.14
CA ALA A 23 1.16 2.36 4.83
C ALA A 23 0.35 1.50 3.85
N SER A 24 -0.18 2.09 2.77
CA SER A 24 -0.95 1.35 1.77
C SER A 24 -0.11 0.35 0.99
N ARG A 25 1.18 0.68 0.75
CA ARG A 25 2.13 -0.20 0.08
C ARG A 25 2.54 -1.37 0.98
N ILE A 26 2.81 -1.07 2.25
CA ILE A 26 3.13 -2.08 3.26
C ILE A 26 1.92 -3.02 3.46
N LEU A 27 0.71 -2.48 3.53
CA LEU A 27 -0.52 -3.27 3.65
C LEU A 27 -0.66 -4.29 2.51
N LEU A 28 -0.35 -3.90 1.26
CA LEU A 28 -0.36 -4.82 0.12
C LEU A 28 0.51 -6.04 0.38
N ILE A 29 1.75 -5.83 0.81
CA ILE A 29 2.71 -6.91 1.05
C ILE A 29 2.25 -7.79 2.22
N ILE A 30 1.81 -7.18 3.32
CA ILE A 30 1.35 -7.92 4.51
C ILE A 30 0.16 -8.81 4.15
N VAL A 31 -0.87 -8.26 3.49
CA VAL A 31 -2.06 -9.03 3.14
C VAL A 31 -1.70 -10.18 2.20
N LEU A 32 -0.92 -9.93 1.15
CA LEU A 32 -0.53 -10.99 0.20
C LEU A 32 0.25 -12.10 0.91
N ILE A 33 1.22 -11.79 1.76
CA ILE A 33 2.01 -12.80 2.49
C ILE A 33 1.14 -13.56 3.48
N SER A 34 0.30 -12.87 4.27
CA SER A 34 -0.55 -13.51 5.28
C SER A 34 -1.58 -14.43 4.64
N VAL A 35 -2.28 -13.98 3.60
CA VAL A 35 -3.27 -14.81 2.89
C VAL A 35 -2.59 -15.96 2.15
N SER A 36 -1.44 -15.71 1.52
CA SER A 36 -0.61 -16.74 0.87
C SER A 36 -0.21 -17.86 1.81
N PHE A 37 0.32 -17.52 2.99
CA PHE A 37 0.74 -18.49 4.01
C PHE A 37 -0.46 -19.28 4.55
N TRP A 38 -1.58 -18.60 4.83
CA TRP A 38 -2.80 -19.24 5.30
C TRP A 38 -3.46 -20.16 4.25
N ALA A 39 -3.44 -19.76 2.98
CA ALA A 39 -4.08 -20.50 1.89
C ALA A 39 -3.29 -21.76 1.48
N TRP A 40 -2.00 -21.83 1.78
CA TRP A 40 -1.14 -22.95 1.38
C TRP A 40 -1.67 -24.32 1.81
N PRO A 41 -1.92 -24.59 3.12
CA PRO A 41 -2.47 -25.88 3.55
C PRO A 41 -3.87 -26.17 2.98
N ILE A 42 -4.70 -25.14 2.76
CA ILE A 42 -6.06 -25.28 2.20
C ILE A 42 -6.03 -25.75 0.74
N SER A 43 -5.02 -25.34 0.01
CA SER A 43 -4.87 -25.69 -1.40
C SER A 43 -4.41 -27.13 -1.64
N GLU A 44 -3.97 -27.85 -0.60
CA GLU A 44 -3.39 -29.21 -0.68
C GLU A 44 -2.30 -29.33 -1.76
N GLY A 45 -1.43 -28.31 -1.88
CA GLY A 45 -0.34 -28.28 -2.86
C GLY A 45 -0.78 -27.94 -4.30
N ARG A 46 -2.06 -27.68 -4.55
CA ARG A 46 -2.58 -27.31 -5.88
C ARG A 46 -2.37 -25.81 -6.14
N PHE A 47 -1.29 -25.48 -6.85
CA PHE A 47 -0.88 -24.09 -7.12
C PHE A 47 -1.97 -23.20 -7.74
N VAL A 48 -2.73 -23.70 -8.71
CA VAL A 48 -3.80 -22.90 -9.36
C VAL A 48 -4.90 -22.52 -8.37
N ILE A 49 -5.29 -23.46 -7.50
CA ILE A 49 -6.29 -23.23 -6.45
C ILE A 49 -5.74 -22.26 -5.40
N TRP A 50 -4.49 -22.44 -4.99
CA TRP A 50 -3.81 -21.54 -4.07
C TRP A 50 -3.81 -20.09 -4.56
N ILE A 51 -3.39 -19.84 -5.81
CA ILE A 51 -3.42 -18.49 -6.41
C ILE A 51 -4.85 -17.96 -6.43
N GLY A 52 -5.83 -18.79 -6.79
CA GLY A 52 -7.25 -18.41 -6.78
C GLY A 52 -7.72 -17.93 -5.40
N ILE A 53 -7.41 -18.68 -4.33
CA ILE A 53 -7.74 -18.30 -2.95
C ILE A 53 -7.03 -17.01 -2.55
N VAL A 54 -5.72 -16.90 -2.85
CA VAL A 54 -4.93 -15.71 -2.51
C VAL A 54 -5.53 -14.46 -3.14
N LEU A 55 -5.83 -14.48 -4.43
CA LEU A 55 -6.43 -13.34 -5.12
C LEU A 55 -7.83 -13.04 -4.57
N PHE A 56 -8.69 -14.06 -4.44
CA PHE A 56 -10.07 -13.90 -4.01
C PHE A 56 -10.21 -13.26 -2.62
N PHE A 57 -9.37 -13.67 -1.66
CA PHE A 57 -9.41 -13.11 -0.30
C PHE A 57 -8.61 -11.82 -0.15
N SER A 58 -7.49 -11.66 -0.88
CA SER A 58 -6.67 -10.46 -0.76
C SER A 58 -7.40 -9.22 -1.29
N THR A 59 -8.17 -9.33 -2.38
CA THR A 59 -8.88 -8.19 -2.97
C THR A 59 -9.83 -7.47 -1.99
N PRO A 60 -10.79 -8.14 -1.33
CA PRO A 60 -11.67 -7.48 -0.37
C PRO A 60 -10.91 -6.97 0.87
N LEU A 61 -9.92 -7.72 1.37
CA LEU A 61 -9.09 -7.29 2.50
C LEU A 61 -8.32 -5.99 2.20
N LEU A 62 -7.70 -5.92 1.01
CA LEU A 62 -6.99 -4.72 0.55
C LEU A 62 -7.95 -3.56 0.35
N THR A 63 -9.13 -3.80 -0.22
CA THR A 63 -10.15 -2.78 -0.44
C THR A 63 -10.56 -2.13 0.89
N VAL A 64 -10.86 -2.95 1.90
CA VAL A 64 -11.22 -2.47 3.25
C VAL A 64 -10.04 -1.75 3.91
N GLY A 65 -8.84 -2.33 3.86
CA GLY A 65 -7.67 -1.74 4.50
C GLY A 65 -7.27 -0.40 3.88
N TRP A 66 -7.31 -0.26 2.55
CA TRP A 66 -7.07 1.02 1.88
C TRP A 66 -8.17 2.04 2.18
N TYR A 67 -9.44 1.62 2.28
CA TYR A 67 -10.51 2.52 2.70
C TYR A 67 -10.23 3.12 4.08
N ILE A 68 -9.84 2.30 5.06
CA ILE A 68 -9.46 2.76 6.41
C ILE A 68 -8.26 3.71 6.34
N LEU A 69 -7.21 3.35 5.62
CA LEU A 69 -6.03 4.21 5.45
C LEU A 69 -6.34 5.54 4.76
N SER A 70 -7.31 5.56 3.84
CA SER A 70 -7.75 6.78 3.17
C SER A 70 -8.36 7.77 4.16
N ILE A 71 -9.14 7.30 5.12
CA ILE A 71 -9.75 8.13 6.17
C ILE A 71 -8.65 8.70 7.08
N LEU A 72 -7.69 7.86 7.50
CA LEU A 72 -6.58 8.27 8.36
C LEU A 72 -5.62 9.28 7.69
N ALA A 73 -5.61 9.34 6.36
CA ALA A 73 -4.73 10.20 5.57
C ALA A 73 -5.34 11.58 5.22
N LYS A 74 -6.65 11.80 5.40
CA LYS A 74 -7.39 12.97 4.87
C LYS A 74 -6.82 14.35 5.25
N ASN A 75 -6.18 14.48 6.41
CA ASN A 75 -5.72 15.76 6.94
C ASN A 75 -4.19 15.92 6.95
N ARG A 76 -3.47 15.16 6.12
CA ARG A 76 -2.00 15.16 6.11
C ARG A 76 -1.43 15.85 4.90
N VAL A 77 -0.39 16.64 5.15
CA VAL A 77 0.36 17.35 4.10
C VAL A 77 1.03 16.31 3.19
N PRO A 78 0.79 16.35 1.87
CA PRO A 78 1.43 15.45 0.93
C PRO A 78 2.95 15.64 0.92
N ARG A 79 3.68 14.54 0.67
CA ARG A 79 5.14 14.54 0.55
C ARG A 79 5.53 14.38 -0.90
N LYS A 80 6.42 15.23 -1.41
CA LYS A 80 6.95 15.07 -2.77
C LYS A 80 7.60 13.70 -2.94
N LEU A 81 7.31 13.00 -4.04
CA LEU A 81 7.94 11.72 -4.41
C LEU A 81 9.43 11.89 -4.69
N ILE A 82 9.80 13.01 -5.31
CA ILE A 82 11.16 13.35 -5.72
C ILE A 82 11.53 14.61 -4.95
N SER A 83 12.62 14.59 -4.18
CA SER A 83 13.26 15.84 -3.78
C SER A 83 13.70 16.48 -5.08
N SER A 84 13.14 17.61 -5.47
CA SER A 84 13.73 18.44 -6.51
C SER A 84 15.18 18.68 -6.09
N VAL A 85 16.11 17.90 -6.65
CA VAL A 85 17.52 18.22 -6.63
C VAL A 85 17.60 19.65 -7.14
N ASN A 86 18.30 20.51 -6.42
CA ASN A 86 18.59 21.89 -6.77
C ASN A 86 18.86 22.02 -8.27
N LEU A 87 17.83 22.37 -9.05
CA LEU A 87 17.93 22.86 -10.43
C LEU A 87 17.86 24.39 -10.41
N ALA A 88 18.27 25.01 -9.30
CA ALA A 88 18.21 26.44 -9.07
C ALA A 88 19.43 26.92 -8.24
N ASP A 89 20.56 26.24 -8.38
CA ASP A 89 21.88 26.79 -8.01
C ASP A 89 22.69 26.96 -9.30
N ASP A 90 22.30 27.95 -10.12
CA ASP A 90 23.12 28.66 -11.11
C ASP A 90 23.06 30.16 -10.77
#